data_AF-A0A538D6U5-F1
#
_entry.id   AF-A0A538D6U5-F1
#
_cell.length_a   1.000
_cell.length_b   1.000
_cell.length_c   1.000
_cell.angle_alpha   90.00
_cell.angle_beta   90.00
_cell.angle_gamma   90.00
#
_symmetry.space_group_name_H-M   'P 1'
#
loop_
_entity.id
_entity.type
_entity.pdbx_description
1 polymer ?
#
loop_
_entity_poly.entity_id
_entity_poly.type
_entity_poly.pdbx_seq_one_letter_code
_entity_poly.pdbx_strand_id
1 'polypeptide(L)'
;MESLVRPRAGVMLGRRYVATPELHDLRHVLPESGFAARRGTFVTIYTLCEPPESVFATMTTLRDKLYGENRMNFPADKKMVREGDVFRSSWAVSCPAIMLPPEDVPFVGHTGIVCIQRQGNDEVRRWYRDTWAPRVVNLHGVHGVSSLSSHNRDGLDMDLVYVEGDVGVATQLVRTSVGHHPDARIVLDAPFDLIQPLIYPFAAAIRASDLPKTVA
;
A
#
# COMPACT_ATOMS: atom_id res chain seq x y z
N MET A 1 20.31 -10.90 -20.13
CA MET A 1 21.00 -9.68 -19.65
C MET A 1 20.04 -9.00 -18.69
N GLU A 2 20.09 -9.39 -17.42
CA GLU A 2 19.15 -8.95 -16.38
C GLU A 2 19.42 -7.48 -16.03
N SER A 3 18.51 -6.58 -16.40
CA SER A 3 18.43 -5.27 -15.75
C SER A 3 17.74 -5.46 -14.41
N LEU A 4 18.51 -5.90 -13.41
CA LEU A 4 18.12 -5.73 -12.01
C LEU A 4 17.94 -4.23 -11.77
N VAL A 5 16.69 -3.81 -11.63
CA VAL A 5 16.29 -2.48 -11.20
C VAL A 5 17.01 -2.22 -9.88
N ARG A 6 18.09 -1.43 -9.90
CA ARG A 6 18.73 -1.00 -8.66
C ARG A 6 17.80 0.03 -8.02
N PRO A 7 17.36 -0.16 -6.76
CA PRO A 7 16.69 0.90 -6.04
C PRO A 7 17.57 2.15 -6.04
N ARG A 8 16.97 3.31 -6.28
CA ARG A 8 17.67 4.59 -6.18
C ARG A 8 18.38 4.67 -4.82
N ALA A 9 19.70 4.85 -4.84
CA ALA A 9 20.48 5.00 -3.62
C ALA A 9 20.05 6.29 -2.89
N GLY A 10 19.57 6.16 -1.65
CA GLY A 10 19.58 7.26 -0.67
C GLY A 10 18.27 7.99 -0.37
N VAL A 11 17.11 7.62 -0.95
CA VAL A 11 15.81 8.23 -0.56
C VAL A 11 14.91 7.21 0.12
N MET A 12 15.01 7.12 1.45
CA MET A 12 14.01 6.44 2.26
C MET A 12 12.75 7.30 2.31
N LEU A 13 11.59 6.71 2.04
CA LEU A 13 10.31 7.43 2.02
C LEU A 13 9.28 6.72 2.89
N GLY A 14 8.77 7.42 3.89
CA GLY A 14 7.62 6.98 4.69
C GLY A 14 6.36 7.71 4.27
N ARG A 15 5.35 6.99 3.77
CA ARG A 15 4.01 7.53 3.49
C ARG A 15 2.98 6.84 4.37
N ARG A 16 2.03 7.63 4.87
CA ARG A 16 0.91 7.16 5.67
C ARG A 16 -0.38 7.44 4.91
N TYR A 17 -1.29 6.49 4.95
CA TYR A 17 -2.55 6.55 4.25
C TYR A 17 -3.69 6.24 5.20
N VAL A 18 -4.88 6.70 4.86
CA VAL A 18 -6.10 6.52 5.61
C VAL A 18 -7.22 6.06 4.69
N ALA A 19 -8.06 5.14 5.14
CA ALA A 19 -9.37 4.99 4.56
C ALA A 19 -10.39 5.65 5.48
N THR A 20 -11.10 6.65 4.96
CA THR A 20 -12.26 7.23 5.64
C THR A 20 -13.39 6.20 5.70
N PRO A 21 -14.47 6.46 6.48
CA PRO A 21 -15.64 5.58 6.50
C PRO A 21 -16.19 5.27 5.10
N GLU A 22 -16.22 6.26 4.21
CA GLU A 22 -16.70 6.12 2.84
C GLU A 22 -15.78 5.20 2.01
N LEU A 23 -14.45 5.35 2.17
CA LEU A 23 -13.49 4.46 1.51
C LEU A 23 -13.54 3.04 2.06
N HIS A 24 -13.87 2.86 3.34
CA HIS A 24 -14.09 1.55 3.95
C HIS A 24 -15.23 0.79 3.29
N ASP A 25 -16.30 1.49 2.90
CA ASP A 25 -17.47 0.88 2.27
C ASP A 25 -17.20 0.45 0.82
N LEU A 26 -16.13 0.97 0.20
CA LEU A 26 -15.66 0.55 -1.13
C LEU A 26 -14.74 -0.68 -1.11
N ARG A 27 -14.33 -1.18 0.05
CA ARG A 27 -13.31 -2.23 0.11
C ARG A 27 -13.87 -3.60 -0.24
N HIS A 28 -13.08 -4.36 -0.99
CA HIS A 28 -13.22 -5.81 -1.04
C HIS A 28 -12.15 -6.44 -0.15
N VAL A 29 -12.58 -7.19 0.87
CA VAL A 29 -11.67 -7.78 1.86
C VAL A 29 -12.16 -9.18 2.19
N LEU A 30 -11.28 -10.18 2.11
CA LEU A 30 -11.62 -11.53 2.56
C LEU A 30 -11.69 -11.59 4.09
N PRO A 31 -12.60 -12.39 4.68
CA PRO A 31 -12.79 -12.46 6.13
C PRO A 31 -11.53 -12.80 6.94
N GLU A 32 -10.61 -13.55 6.37
CA GLU A 32 -9.34 -13.98 6.97
C GLU A 32 -8.23 -12.92 6.94
N SER A 33 -8.43 -11.83 6.19
CA SER A 33 -7.44 -10.75 6.09
C SER A 33 -7.34 -9.97 7.41
N GLY A 34 -6.15 -9.50 7.78
CA GLY A 34 -5.99 -8.55 8.89
C GLY A 34 -6.72 -7.22 8.71
N PHE A 35 -7.17 -6.93 7.48
CA PHE A 35 -8.01 -5.77 7.12
C PHE A 35 -9.52 -6.03 7.30
N ALA A 36 -9.93 -7.26 7.60
CA ALA A 36 -11.33 -7.63 7.78
C ALA A 36 -11.96 -6.96 9.02
N ALA A 37 -13.27 -7.11 9.18
CA ALA A 37 -14.04 -6.53 10.30
C ALA A 37 -13.82 -5.01 10.47
N ARG A 38 -13.78 -4.29 9.33
CA ARG A 38 -13.52 -2.84 9.24
C ARG A 38 -12.20 -2.39 9.90
N ARG A 39 -11.21 -3.28 10.02
CA ARG A 39 -9.85 -2.94 10.49
C ARG A 39 -9.00 -2.34 9.36
N GLY A 40 -7.77 -1.96 9.69
CA GLY A 40 -6.82 -1.42 8.73
C GLY A 40 -7.22 -0.03 8.22
N THR A 41 -7.70 0.84 9.10
CA THR A 41 -8.03 2.24 8.77
C THR A 41 -6.80 3.03 8.31
N PHE A 42 -5.62 2.66 8.80
CA PHE A 42 -4.35 3.27 8.42
C PHE A 42 -3.43 2.25 7.79
N VAL A 43 -2.73 2.67 6.73
CA VAL A 43 -1.63 1.94 6.12
C VAL A 43 -0.39 2.83 6.17
N THR A 44 0.76 2.25 6.48
CA THR A 44 2.04 2.95 6.42
C THR A 44 2.98 2.16 5.53
N ILE A 45 3.58 2.82 4.56
CA ILE A 45 4.53 2.23 3.62
C ILE A 45 5.86 2.93 3.81
N TYR A 46 6.90 2.15 4.11
CA TYR A 46 8.28 2.60 4.14
C TYR A 46 8.99 2.01 2.93
N THR A 47 9.35 2.85 1.98
CA THR A 47 10.22 2.47 0.86
C THR A 47 11.66 2.55 1.34
N LEU A 48 12.36 1.42 1.31
CA LEU A 48 13.70 1.25 1.88
C LEU A 48 14.76 1.26 0.78
N CYS A 49 15.96 1.77 1.12
CA CYS A 49 17.15 1.69 0.26
C CYS A 49 18.13 0.60 0.71
N GLU A 50 17.84 -0.10 1.81
CA GLU A 50 18.66 -1.15 2.40
C GLU A 50 17.84 -2.45 2.55
N PRO A 51 18.50 -3.62 2.73
CA PRO A 51 17.82 -4.86 3.04
C PRO A 51 16.87 -4.68 4.25
N PRO A 52 15.59 -5.09 4.14
CA PRO A 52 14.60 -4.88 5.18
C PRO A 52 15.03 -5.38 6.56
N GLU A 53 15.76 -6.51 6.61
CA GLU A 53 16.21 -7.13 7.85
C GLU A 53 17.12 -6.19 8.67
N SER A 54 18.02 -5.46 7.98
CA SER A 54 18.90 -4.46 8.60
C SER A 54 18.10 -3.28 9.18
N VAL A 55 17.10 -2.82 8.43
CA VAL A 55 16.25 -1.70 8.84
C VAL A 55 15.40 -2.09 10.05
N PHE A 56 14.80 -3.29 10.06
CA PHE A 56 14.00 -3.77 11.19
C PHE A 56 14.82 -3.95 12.47
N ALA A 57 16.04 -4.50 12.36
CA ALA A 57 16.94 -4.61 13.50
C ALA A 57 17.21 -3.24 14.12
N THR A 58 17.55 -2.25 13.28
CA THR A 58 17.80 -0.87 13.70
C THR A 58 16.57 -0.23 14.36
N MET A 59 15.37 -0.40 13.78
CA MET A 59 14.12 0.14 14.34
C MET A 59 13.79 -0.48 15.69
N THR A 60 14.05 -1.77 15.89
CA THR A 60 13.80 -2.48 17.15
C THR A 60 14.67 -1.91 18.28
N THR A 61 15.97 -1.74 18.03
CA THR A 61 16.89 -1.13 19.00
C THR A 61 16.49 0.31 19.34
N LEU A 62 16.08 1.10 18.35
CA LEU A 62 15.63 2.47 18.59
C LEU A 62 14.38 2.53 19.47
N ARG A 63 13.41 1.64 19.26
CA ARG A 63 12.19 1.57 20.10
C ARG A 63 12.54 1.36 21.56
N ASP A 64 13.38 0.37 21.86
CA ASP A 64 13.73 0.03 23.24
C ASP A 64 14.49 1.19 23.92
N LYS A 65 15.35 1.88 23.15
CA LYS A 65 15.99 3.12 23.59
C LYS A 65 14.98 4.23 23.90
N LEU A 66 13.96 4.45 23.06
CA LEU A 66 12.94 5.49 23.28
C LEU A 66 12.08 5.21 24.53
N TYR A 67 11.78 3.96 24.83
CA TYR A 67 11.13 3.58 26.09
C TYR A 67 12.06 3.82 27.28
N GLY A 68 13.33 3.40 27.19
CA GLY A 68 14.33 3.61 28.24
C GLY A 68 14.59 5.10 28.53
N GLU A 69 14.47 5.97 27.52
CA GLU A 69 14.60 7.43 27.63
C GLU A 69 13.29 8.15 27.99
N ASN A 70 12.19 7.42 28.24
CA ASN A 70 10.86 7.99 28.53
C ASN A 70 10.36 8.98 27.45
N ARG A 71 10.76 8.73 26.19
CA ARG A 71 10.33 9.47 24.99
C ARG A 71 9.14 8.81 24.30
N MET A 72 8.79 7.59 24.70
CA MET A 72 7.64 6.82 24.25
C MET A 72 6.90 6.27 25.47
N ASN A 73 5.72 6.83 25.76
CA ASN A 73 5.03 6.62 27.05
C ASN A 73 3.66 5.96 26.91
N PHE A 74 3.34 5.43 25.73
CA PHE A 74 2.11 4.69 25.52
C PHE A 74 2.31 3.20 25.81
N PRO A 75 1.27 2.47 26.23
CA PRO A 75 1.34 1.02 26.41
C PRO A 75 1.78 0.31 25.12
N ALA A 76 2.72 -0.62 25.23
CA ALA A 76 3.35 -1.28 24.07
C ALA A 76 2.35 -2.05 23.19
N ASP A 77 1.30 -2.60 23.80
CA ASP A 77 0.20 -3.31 23.15
C ASP A 77 -0.69 -2.39 22.29
N LYS A 78 -0.75 -1.09 22.60
CA LYS A 78 -1.56 -0.12 21.84
C LYS A 78 -0.99 0.26 20.47
N LYS A 79 0.27 -0.08 20.18
CA LYS A 79 0.90 0.15 18.86
C LYS A 79 1.34 -1.13 18.16
N MET A 80 0.81 -2.28 18.57
CA MET A 80 1.11 -3.54 17.90
C MET A 80 0.65 -3.50 16.44
N VAL A 81 1.58 -3.81 15.52
CA VAL A 81 1.29 -3.99 14.09
C VAL A 81 0.49 -5.28 13.95
N ARG A 82 -0.79 -5.15 13.55
CA ARG A 82 -1.71 -6.30 13.46
C ARG A 82 -1.61 -7.05 12.14
N GLU A 83 -1.15 -6.35 11.11
CA GLU A 83 -0.96 -6.84 9.75
C GLU A 83 0.22 -6.05 9.20
N GLY A 84 1.32 -6.75 8.91
CA GLY A 84 2.58 -6.15 8.52
C GLY A 84 3.42 -7.18 7.82
N ASP A 85 4.17 -6.74 6.81
CA ASP A 85 4.95 -7.63 5.98
C ASP A 85 6.10 -6.87 5.32
N VAL A 86 7.04 -7.64 4.80
CA VAL A 86 8.17 -7.17 4.04
C VAL A 86 7.92 -7.55 2.60
N PHE A 87 7.88 -6.55 1.72
CA PHE A 87 7.67 -6.79 0.31
C PHE A 87 8.91 -6.43 -0.49
N ARG A 88 9.23 -7.25 -1.48
CA ARG A 88 10.24 -6.95 -2.48
C ARG A 88 9.57 -6.40 -3.72
N SER A 89 10.10 -5.31 -4.28
CA SER A 89 9.60 -4.78 -5.55
C SER A 89 9.89 -5.78 -6.66
N SER A 90 8.85 -6.20 -7.38
CA SER A 90 8.92 -7.19 -8.44
C SER A 90 8.99 -6.51 -9.81
N TRP A 91 8.12 -5.52 -10.04
CA TRP A 91 8.09 -4.70 -11.26
C TRP A 91 7.23 -3.46 -11.04
N ALA A 92 7.31 -2.51 -11.97
CA ALA A 92 6.46 -1.34 -11.98
C ALA A 92 6.11 -0.95 -13.42
N VAL A 93 5.02 -0.20 -13.58
CA VAL A 93 4.59 0.41 -14.83
C VAL A 93 4.18 1.85 -14.52
N SER A 94 4.68 2.81 -15.29
CA SER A 94 4.30 4.23 -15.16
C SER A 94 3.28 4.63 -16.24
N CYS A 95 2.51 5.67 -15.95
CA CYS A 95 1.67 6.31 -16.96
C CYS A 95 2.55 6.89 -18.08
N PRO A 96 2.28 6.59 -19.36
CA PRO A 96 3.14 7.05 -20.46
C PRO A 96 3.15 8.57 -20.61
N ALA A 97 2.10 9.27 -20.17
CA ALA A 97 1.98 10.72 -20.29
C ALA A 97 2.91 11.51 -19.35
N ILE A 98 3.30 10.93 -18.21
CA ILE A 98 4.11 11.63 -17.20
C ILE A 98 5.63 11.42 -17.38
N MET A 99 6.04 10.62 -18.38
CA MET A 99 7.46 10.32 -18.70
C MET A 99 8.30 9.90 -17.48
N LEU A 100 7.68 9.25 -16.50
CA LEU A 100 8.31 8.81 -15.27
C LEU A 100 8.96 7.43 -15.48
N PRO A 101 10.22 7.20 -15.09
CA PRO A 101 10.79 5.85 -15.06
C PRO A 101 9.97 4.93 -14.15
N PRO A 102 9.68 3.68 -14.53
CA PRO A 102 8.88 2.77 -13.70
C PRO A 102 9.42 2.58 -12.27
N GLU A 103 10.74 2.55 -12.09
CA GLU A 103 11.41 2.46 -10.80
C GLU A 103 11.15 3.65 -9.88
N ASP A 104 10.77 4.80 -10.45
CA ASP A 104 10.48 6.03 -9.71
C ASP A 104 8.99 6.14 -9.30
N VAL A 105 8.12 5.24 -9.81
CA VAL A 105 6.67 5.22 -9.50
C VAL A 105 6.39 5.29 -7.99
N PRO A 106 7.05 4.51 -7.11
CA PRO A 106 6.79 4.59 -5.68
C PRO A 106 7.14 5.94 -5.04
N PHE A 107 7.90 6.80 -5.72
CA PHE A 107 8.40 8.07 -5.20
C PHE A 107 7.62 9.28 -5.72
N VAL A 108 6.84 9.13 -6.81
CA VAL A 108 6.04 10.22 -7.39
C VAL A 108 5.01 10.77 -6.38
N GLY A 109 4.72 12.06 -6.49
CA GLY A 109 3.59 12.68 -5.79
C GLY A 109 2.27 12.07 -6.25
N HIS A 110 1.39 11.80 -5.30
CA HIS A 110 0.05 11.25 -5.51
C HIS A 110 -0.85 11.66 -4.34
N THR A 111 -2.16 11.59 -4.52
CA THR A 111 -3.15 11.95 -3.49
C THR A 111 -3.71 10.72 -2.78
N GLY A 112 -3.59 9.54 -3.37
CA GLY A 112 -4.03 8.29 -2.76
C GLY A 112 -3.45 7.06 -3.44
N ILE A 113 -3.77 5.90 -2.88
CA ILE A 113 -3.41 4.59 -3.42
C ILE A 113 -4.61 3.64 -3.44
N VAL A 114 -4.65 2.76 -4.43
CA VAL A 114 -5.43 1.53 -4.36
C VAL A 114 -4.46 0.40 -4.02
N CYS A 115 -4.69 -0.25 -2.88
CA CYS A 115 -3.87 -1.37 -2.42
C CYS A 115 -4.61 -2.67 -2.71
N ILE A 116 -4.00 -3.52 -3.53
CA ILE A 116 -4.54 -4.83 -3.91
C ILE A 116 -3.61 -5.91 -3.39
N GLN A 117 -4.06 -6.79 -2.50
CA GLN A 117 -3.37 -8.01 -2.15
C GLN A 117 -4.02 -9.17 -2.88
N ARG A 118 -3.21 -9.96 -3.59
CA ARG A 118 -3.70 -11.10 -4.38
C ARG A 118 -2.81 -12.31 -4.24
N GLN A 119 -3.42 -13.46 -4.46
CA GLN A 119 -2.74 -14.75 -4.63
C GLN A 119 -3.06 -15.31 -6.01
N GLY A 120 -2.09 -16.01 -6.59
CA GLY A 120 -2.23 -16.64 -7.90
C GLY A 120 -0.97 -17.37 -8.33
N ASN A 121 -1.05 -18.12 -9.42
CA ASN A 121 0.10 -18.78 -10.03
C ASN A 121 0.90 -17.78 -10.89
N ASP A 122 1.96 -18.27 -11.54
CA ASP A 122 2.82 -17.42 -12.39
C ASP A 122 2.11 -16.88 -13.64
N GLU A 123 1.05 -17.54 -14.11
CA GLU A 123 0.22 -17.04 -15.20
C GLU A 123 -0.58 -15.82 -14.77
N VAL A 124 -1.22 -15.88 -13.59
CA VAL A 124 -1.89 -14.74 -12.97
C VAL A 124 -0.90 -13.58 -12.80
N ARG A 125 0.29 -13.84 -12.25
CA ARG A 125 1.34 -12.81 -12.08
C ARG A 125 1.74 -12.17 -13.41
N ARG A 126 1.94 -12.99 -14.43
CA ARG A 126 2.28 -12.53 -15.79
C ARG A 126 1.17 -11.66 -16.36
N TRP A 127 -0.09 -12.06 -16.21
CA TRP A 127 -1.23 -11.26 -16.67
C TRP A 127 -1.30 -9.90 -15.98
N TYR A 128 -1.05 -9.84 -14.67
CA TYR A 128 -1.04 -8.56 -13.95
C TYR A 128 0.03 -7.61 -14.49
N ARG A 129 1.23 -8.15 -14.78
CA ARG A 129 2.34 -7.36 -15.33
C ARG A 129 2.12 -6.95 -16.79
N ASP A 130 1.70 -7.88 -17.63
CA ASP A 130 1.78 -7.72 -19.09
C ASP A 130 0.45 -7.21 -19.68
N THR A 131 -0.66 -7.31 -18.93
CA THR A 131 -2.00 -6.89 -19.38
C THR A 131 -2.66 -5.89 -18.44
N TRP A 132 -2.78 -6.22 -17.15
CA TRP A 132 -3.54 -5.40 -16.21
C TRP A 132 -2.88 -4.05 -15.94
N ALA A 133 -1.63 -4.04 -15.49
CA ALA A 133 -0.94 -2.81 -15.13
C ALA A 133 -0.79 -1.84 -16.32
N PRO A 134 -0.41 -2.29 -17.54
CA PRO A 134 -0.41 -1.44 -18.72
C PRO A 134 -1.78 -0.82 -19.05
N ARG A 135 -2.89 -1.51 -18.79
CA ARG A 135 -4.23 -0.94 -18.98
C ARG A 135 -4.59 0.03 -17.85
N VAL A 136 -4.26 -0.30 -16.61
CA VAL A 136 -4.56 0.52 -15.43
C VAL A 136 -3.85 1.87 -15.49
N VAL A 137 -2.59 1.94 -15.90
CA VAL A 137 -1.85 3.22 -15.99
C VAL A 137 -2.35 4.16 -17.10
N ASN A 138 -3.22 3.67 -17.98
CA ASN A 138 -3.91 4.48 -18.99
C ASN A 138 -5.27 5.01 -18.51
N LEU A 139 -5.70 4.65 -17.30
CA LEU A 139 -6.90 5.21 -16.69
C LEU A 139 -6.62 6.61 -16.17
N HIS A 140 -7.64 7.48 -16.27
CA HIS A 140 -7.55 8.86 -15.79
C HIS A 140 -7.18 8.90 -14.30
N GLY A 141 -6.20 9.74 -13.97
CA GLY A 141 -5.73 9.94 -12.59
C GLY A 141 -4.77 8.86 -12.07
N VAL A 142 -4.41 7.84 -12.86
CA VAL A 142 -3.42 6.84 -12.44
C VAL A 142 -2.01 7.26 -12.88
N HIS A 143 -1.09 7.42 -11.93
CA HIS A 143 0.31 7.76 -12.21
C HIS A 143 1.19 6.55 -12.45
N GLY A 144 0.88 5.43 -11.81
CA GLY A 144 1.65 4.22 -11.97
C GLY A 144 1.14 3.08 -11.10
N VAL A 145 1.68 1.90 -11.39
CA VAL A 145 1.47 0.68 -10.63
C VAL A 145 2.84 0.17 -10.18
N SER A 146 2.98 -0.16 -8.90
CA SER A 146 4.12 -0.94 -8.40
C SER A 146 3.61 -2.28 -7.88
N SER A 147 4.23 -3.36 -8.32
CA SER A 147 3.91 -4.72 -7.87
C SER A 147 5.03 -5.25 -7.00
N LEU A 148 4.63 -5.85 -5.89
CA LEU A 148 5.51 -6.29 -4.84
C LEU A 148 5.17 -7.72 -4.45
N SER A 149 6.17 -8.54 -4.17
CA SER A 149 5.97 -9.91 -3.67
C SER A 149 6.35 -9.98 -2.20
N SER A 150 5.50 -10.63 -1.41
CA SER A 150 5.75 -10.82 0.03
C SER A 150 7.00 -11.67 0.24
N HIS A 151 7.81 -11.28 1.22
CA HIS A 151 8.93 -12.07 1.69
C HIS A 151 8.50 -13.14 2.69
N ASN A 152 7.47 -12.87 3.51
CA ASN A 152 7.08 -13.77 4.60
C ASN A 152 5.89 -14.68 4.26
N ARG A 153 5.19 -14.42 3.15
CA ARG A 153 3.97 -15.14 2.75
C ARG A 153 4.07 -15.57 1.30
N ASP A 154 4.50 -16.80 1.10
CA ASP A 154 4.63 -17.39 -0.22
C ASP A 154 3.33 -17.29 -1.02
N GLY A 155 3.45 -16.84 -2.28
CA GLY A 155 2.32 -16.69 -3.17
C GLY A 155 1.50 -15.42 -2.97
N LEU A 156 1.79 -14.57 -1.97
CA LEU A 156 1.12 -13.29 -1.80
C LEU A 156 1.86 -12.16 -2.53
N ASP A 157 1.15 -11.51 -3.44
CA ASP A 157 1.59 -10.29 -4.10
C ASP A 157 0.74 -9.10 -3.65
N MET A 158 1.32 -7.90 -3.70
CA MET A 158 0.66 -6.63 -3.44
C MET A 158 0.92 -5.68 -4.62
N ASP A 159 -0.15 -5.22 -5.26
CA ASP A 159 -0.10 -4.17 -6.25
C ASP A 159 -0.56 -2.84 -5.62
N LEU A 160 0.23 -1.79 -5.81
CA LEU A 160 -0.07 -0.43 -5.39
C LEU A 160 -0.32 0.42 -6.64
N VAL A 161 -1.56 0.88 -6.79
CA VAL A 161 -1.94 1.85 -7.83
C VAL A 161 -1.84 3.24 -7.24
N TYR A 162 -0.96 4.08 -7.78
CA TYR A 162 -0.76 5.46 -7.34
C TYR A 162 -1.67 6.40 -8.10
N VAL A 163 -2.47 7.18 -7.39
CA VAL A 163 -3.57 7.97 -7.95
C VAL A 163 -3.43 9.46 -7.61
N GLU A 164 -3.69 10.32 -8.58
CA GLU A 164 -3.99 11.74 -8.39
C GLU A 164 -5.49 12.00 -8.55
N GLY A 165 -6.06 12.74 -7.59
CA GLY A 165 -7.49 13.01 -7.47
C GLY A 165 -8.19 12.09 -6.47
N ASP A 166 -9.46 11.77 -6.75
CA ASP A 166 -10.33 10.95 -5.91
C ASP A 166 -10.01 9.46 -6.04
N VAL A 167 -9.50 8.86 -4.97
CA VAL A 167 -9.08 7.45 -4.94
C VAL A 167 -10.27 6.47 -4.99
N GLY A 168 -11.45 6.89 -4.52
CA GLY A 168 -12.68 6.10 -4.59
C GLY A 168 -13.16 5.96 -6.03
N VAL A 169 -13.17 7.07 -6.79
CA VAL A 169 -13.45 7.08 -8.23
C VAL A 169 -12.44 6.22 -8.99
N ALA A 170 -11.14 6.39 -8.71
CA ALA A 170 -10.10 5.59 -9.37
C ALA A 170 -10.26 4.08 -9.07
N THR A 171 -10.60 3.72 -7.84
CA THR A 171 -10.86 2.32 -7.46
C THR A 171 -12.01 1.72 -8.26
N GLN A 172 -13.12 2.43 -8.39
CA GLN A 172 -14.25 1.99 -9.20
C GLN A 172 -13.83 1.84 -10.66
N LEU A 173 -13.10 2.81 -11.20
CA LEU A 173 -12.65 2.81 -12.59
C LEU A 173 -11.73 1.63 -12.91
N VAL A 174 -10.78 1.31 -12.03
CA VAL A 174 -9.90 0.13 -12.15
C VAL A 174 -10.72 -1.15 -12.21
N ARG A 175 -11.69 -1.30 -11.29
CA ARG A 175 -12.54 -2.49 -11.21
C ARG A 175 -13.45 -2.67 -12.41
N THR A 176 -14.07 -1.60 -12.90
CA THR A 176 -15.04 -1.67 -14.00
C THR A 176 -14.38 -1.75 -15.37
N SER A 177 -13.22 -1.11 -15.55
CA SER A 177 -12.58 -1.00 -16.87
C SER A 177 -11.62 -2.14 -17.17
N VAL A 178 -10.94 -2.64 -16.14
CA VAL A 178 -9.90 -3.68 -16.31
C VAL A 178 -10.26 -4.94 -15.53
N GLY A 179 -10.76 -4.80 -14.30
CA GLY A 179 -11.08 -5.92 -13.43
C GLY A 179 -9.85 -6.69 -12.96
N HIS A 180 -10.07 -7.82 -12.30
CA HIS A 180 -9.02 -8.73 -11.85
C HIS A 180 -8.97 -9.97 -12.73
N HIS A 181 -7.84 -10.69 -12.73
CA HIS A 181 -7.76 -11.99 -13.41
C HIS A 181 -8.77 -12.95 -12.77
N PRO A 182 -9.53 -13.76 -13.54
CA PRO A 182 -10.56 -14.65 -12.99
C PRO A 182 -10.01 -15.67 -11.98
N ASP A 183 -8.78 -16.15 -12.18
CA ASP A 183 -8.11 -17.10 -11.27
C ASP A 183 -7.32 -16.41 -10.15
N ALA A 184 -7.33 -15.09 -10.06
CA ALA A 184 -6.71 -14.39 -8.94
C ALA A 184 -7.62 -14.44 -7.72
N ARG A 185 -7.09 -14.89 -6.59
CA ARG A 185 -7.75 -14.72 -5.29
C ARG A 185 -7.39 -13.36 -4.72
N ILE A 186 -8.34 -12.43 -4.72
CA ILE A 186 -8.16 -11.08 -4.19
C ILE A 186 -8.40 -11.11 -2.67
N VAL A 187 -7.33 -10.97 -1.89
CA VAL A 187 -7.35 -10.92 -0.42
C VAL A 187 -7.79 -9.55 0.07
N LEU A 188 -7.31 -8.50 -0.61
CA LEU A 188 -7.63 -7.10 -0.37
C LEU A 188 -7.69 -6.37 -1.70
N ASP A 189 -8.67 -5.50 -1.87
CA ASP A 189 -8.70 -4.43 -2.86
C ASP A 189 -9.35 -3.23 -2.17
N ALA A 190 -8.53 -2.26 -1.78
CA ALA A 190 -8.95 -1.17 -0.91
C ALA A 190 -8.30 0.18 -1.28
N PRO A 191 -9.11 1.25 -1.39
CA PRO A 191 -8.60 2.60 -1.52
C PRO A 191 -8.12 3.19 -0.20
N PHE A 192 -7.11 4.06 -0.28
CA PHE A 192 -6.64 4.88 0.82
C PHE A 192 -6.17 6.26 0.32
N ASP A 193 -6.56 7.32 1.02
CA ASP A 193 -6.05 8.67 0.79
C ASP A 193 -4.68 8.85 1.46
N LEU A 194 -3.81 9.64 0.84
CA LEU A 194 -2.56 10.07 1.43
C LEU A 194 -2.85 11.01 2.61
N ILE A 195 -2.28 10.68 3.78
CA ILE A 195 -2.30 11.57 4.93
C ILE A 195 -1.28 12.68 4.70
N GLN A 196 -1.77 13.90 4.56
CA GLN A 196 -0.92 15.09 4.56
C GLN A 196 -0.42 15.36 5.99
N PRO A 197 0.89 15.59 6.19
CA PRO A 197 1.42 15.89 7.51
C PRO A 197 0.71 17.09 8.13
N LEU A 198 0.30 16.95 9.40
CA LEU A 198 -0.36 18.01 10.18
C LEU A 198 -1.77 18.42 9.70
N ILE A 199 -2.29 17.80 8.64
CA ILE A 199 -3.61 18.07 8.07
C ILE A 199 -4.43 16.78 8.14
N TYR A 200 -5.36 16.71 9.11
CA TYR A 200 -6.10 15.48 9.43
C TYR A 200 -7.64 15.64 9.32
N PRO A 201 -8.19 16.06 8.17
CA PRO A 201 -9.63 16.31 8.01
C PRO A 201 -10.47 15.04 8.25
N PHE A 202 -9.91 13.87 7.97
CA PHE A 202 -10.54 12.57 8.19
C PHE A 202 -10.76 12.23 9.68
N ALA A 203 -10.05 12.88 10.61
CA ALA A 203 -10.02 12.45 12.01
C ALA A 203 -11.39 12.58 12.68
N ALA A 204 -12.14 13.65 12.37
CA ALA A 204 -13.49 13.84 12.90
C ALA A 204 -14.47 12.79 12.34
N ALA A 205 -14.40 12.50 11.03
CA ALA A 205 -15.23 11.50 10.38
C ALA A 205 -15.01 10.10 10.99
N ILE A 206 -13.76 9.69 11.22
CA ILE A 206 -13.47 8.41 11.87
C ILE A 206 -14.03 8.35 13.29
N ARG A 207 -13.84 9.42 14.09
CA ARG A 207 -14.35 9.47 15.48
C ARG A 207 -15.87 9.37 15.57
N ALA A 208 -16.58 9.93 14.58
CA ALA A 208 -18.03 9.90 14.49
C ALA A 208 -18.58 8.60 13.88
N SER A 209 -17.73 7.74 13.32
CA SER A 209 -18.12 6.50 12.65
C SER A 209 -18.14 5.28 13.57
N ASP A 210 -18.65 4.17 13.02
CA ASP A 210 -18.61 2.83 13.65
C ASP A 210 -17.30 2.07 13.38
N LEU A 211 -16.29 2.73 12.80
CA LEU A 211 -14.96 2.12 12.67
C LEU A 211 -14.37 1.79 14.05
N PRO A 212 -13.57 0.71 14.17
CA PRO A 212 -12.95 0.34 15.44
C PRO A 212 -12.23 1.52 16.10
N LYS A 213 -12.73 1.96 17.26
CA LYS A 213 -12.25 3.15 17.99
C LYS A 213 -10.87 2.98 18.62
N THR A 214 -10.23 1.82 18.47
CA THR A 214 -8.84 1.56 18.89
C THR A 214 -7.79 2.36 18.08
N VAL A 215 -8.26 3.25 17.21
CA VAL A 215 -7.49 4.01 16.23
C VAL A 215 -7.30 5.49 16.66
N ALA A 216 -7.90 5.91 17.78
CA ALA A 216 -7.71 7.24 18.39
C ALA A 216 -6.90 7.15 19.70
#